data_AF-A0A4Q5J8S4-F1
#
_entry.id   AF-A0A4Q5J8S4-F1
#
_cell.length_a   1.000
_cell.length_b   1.000
_cell.length_c   1.000
_cell.angle_alpha   90.00
_cell.angle_beta   90.00
_cell.angle_gamma   90.00
#
_symmetry.space_group_name_H-M   'P 1'
#
loop_
_entity.id
_entity.type
_entity.pdbx_description
1 polymer ?
#
loop_
_entity_poly.entity_id
_entity_poly.type
_entity_poly.pdbx_seq_one_letter_code
_entity_poly.pdbx_strand_id
1 'polypeptide(L)'
;MRLGRFLIAVIVVGLLAVSGCGGAAEPRAQVADSSECPHEQAVVRRALERSHLRVDVSGDGKPDTVAAASDPGAAEPCRGFVGVRVDGAGISSTHLIPAAVPIKGIRARIVGLPHLGDRHGAEIVVDTGAAVDAVLAQMFTFSGGGLRALHVPDQPDGSFIVEGGGVIYPRGAGCTADGRLILSQAAQTSDGKRFRVTRRTYQLRRDGLGFTGPEVEEATVALNRLGARFPEFVGPHWTACTSSPV
;
A
#
# COMPACT_ATOMS: atom_id res chain seq x y z
N MET A 1 -27.56 -4.06 -75.33
CA MET A 1 -28.66 -3.05 -75.32
C MET A 1 -29.42 -3.15 -74.00
N ARG A 2 -29.82 -2.00 -73.44
CA ARG A 2 -30.37 -1.73 -72.07
C ARG A 2 -29.29 -1.56 -71.01
N LEU A 3 -28.76 -0.38 -70.70
CA LEU A 3 -29.30 0.96 -70.36
C LEU A 3 -29.87 1.03 -68.93
N GLY A 4 -29.18 1.80 -68.08
CA GLY A 4 -29.79 2.57 -66.99
C GLY A 4 -29.48 2.07 -65.58
N ARG A 5 -28.62 2.77 -64.84
CA ARG A 5 -28.95 3.99 -64.08
C ARG A 5 -27.83 4.30 -63.09
N PHE A 6 -27.22 5.48 -63.27
CA PHE A 6 -26.40 6.15 -62.27
C PHE A 6 -27.29 6.55 -61.08
N LEU A 7 -26.86 6.21 -59.86
CA LEU A 7 -27.31 6.88 -58.65
C LEU A 7 -26.07 7.20 -57.81
N ILE A 8 -25.76 8.49 -57.79
CA ILE A 8 -24.73 9.12 -56.96
C ILE A 8 -25.29 9.17 -55.54
N ALA A 9 -24.66 8.47 -54.61
CA ALA A 9 -24.88 8.63 -53.18
C ALA A 9 -23.60 9.18 -52.56
N VAL A 10 -23.58 10.49 -52.34
CA VAL A 10 -22.54 11.16 -51.56
C VAL A 10 -22.81 10.84 -50.09
N ILE A 11 -22.08 9.87 -49.54
CA ILE A 11 -22.07 9.61 -48.09
C ILE A 11 -21.02 10.54 -47.49
N VAL A 12 -21.48 11.63 -46.88
CA VAL A 12 -20.67 12.47 -46.00
C VAL A 12 -20.46 11.68 -44.70
N VAL A 13 -19.30 11.03 -44.57
CA VAL A 13 -18.85 10.42 -43.32
C VAL A 13 -18.39 11.56 -42.40
N GLY A 14 -19.32 12.05 -41.57
CA GLY A 14 -18.97 12.90 -40.44
C GLY A 14 -18.24 12.08 -39.39
N LEU A 15 -16.93 12.27 -39.27
CA LEU A 15 -16.15 11.84 -38.12
C LEU A 15 -16.65 12.61 -36.88
N LEU A 16 -17.53 12.00 -36.10
CA LEU A 16 -17.73 12.36 -34.71
C LEU A 16 -16.52 11.82 -33.93
N ALA A 17 -15.51 12.68 -33.74
CA ALA A 17 -14.48 12.46 -32.75
C ALA A 17 -15.13 12.55 -31.37
N VAL A 18 -15.54 11.40 -30.83
CA VAL A 18 -15.91 11.28 -29.41
C VAL A 18 -14.62 11.39 -28.62
N SER A 19 -14.30 12.62 -28.19
CA SER A 19 -13.32 12.89 -27.15
C SER A 19 -13.85 12.36 -25.81
N GLY A 20 -13.81 11.03 -25.67
CA GLY A 20 -13.99 10.37 -24.40
C GLY A 20 -12.84 10.79 -23.49
N CYS A 21 -13.12 11.69 -22.54
CA CYS A 21 -12.30 11.91 -21.36
C CYS A 21 -12.21 10.56 -20.63
N GLY A 22 -11.17 9.79 -20.95
CA GLY A 22 -10.77 8.62 -20.18
C GLY A 22 -10.24 9.09 -18.84
N GLY A 23 -11.16 9.37 -17.91
CA GLY A 23 -10.81 9.39 -16.50
C GLY A 23 -10.26 8.00 -16.20
N ALA A 24 -8.96 7.89 -15.95
CA ALA A 24 -8.38 6.70 -15.36
C ALA A 24 -9.20 6.45 -14.09
N ALA A 25 -10.01 5.39 -14.09
CA ALA A 25 -10.76 5.02 -12.91
C ALA A 25 -9.73 4.74 -11.81
N GLU A 26 -9.66 5.64 -10.81
CA GLU A 26 -8.83 5.39 -9.64
C GLU A 26 -9.23 4.02 -9.07
N PRO A 27 -8.27 3.10 -8.88
CA PRO A 27 -8.54 1.83 -8.23
C PRO A 27 -9.16 2.11 -6.86
N ARG A 28 -10.42 1.71 -6.69
CA ARG A 28 -11.12 1.87 -5.41
C ARG A 28 -10.51 0.89 -4.42
N ALA A 29 -10.35 1.33 -3.17
CA ALA A 29 -10.05 0.44 -2.05
C ALA A 29 -11.02 -0.74 -2.08
N GLN A 30 -10.51 -1.93 -2.37
CA GLN A 30 -11.32 -3.14 -2.39
C GLN A 30 -11.58 -3.56 -0.95
N VAL A 31 -12.86 -3.67 -0.60
CA VAL A 31 -13.28 -4.40 0.59
C VAL A 31 -13.23 -5.87 0.16
N ALA A 32 -12.17 -6.55 0.56
CA ALA A 32 -12.06 -7.98 0.38
C ALA A 32 -13.16 -8.65 1.21
N ASP A 33 -14.00 -9.47 0.58
CA ASP A 33 -15.04 -10.21 1.28
C ASP A 33 -14.44 -11.49 1.88
N SER A 34 -14.41 -11.55 3.21
CA SER A 34 -13.94 -12.68 4.01
C SER A 34 -14.67 -14.01 3.74
N SER A 35 -15.78 -13.98 3.00
CA SER A 35 -16.58 -15.18 2.67
C SER A 35 -15.82 -16.21 1.82
N GLU A 36 -14.74 -15.81 1.15
CA GLU A 36 -13.93 -16.68 0.28
C GLU A 36 -12.89 -17.53 1.03
N CYS A 37 -12.62 -17.24 2.32
CA CYS A 37 -11.54 -17.84 3.09
C CYS A 37 -12.05 -18.61 4.34
N PRO A 38 -12.36 -19.92 4.23
CA PRO A 38 -13.02 -20.69 5.28
C PRO A 38 -12.31 -20.72 6.64
N HIS A 39 -10.98 -20.57 6.67
CA HIS A 39 -10.19 -20.62 7.90
C HIS A 39 -9.83 -19.24 8.47
N GLU A 40 -10.19 -18.14 7.80
CA GLU A 40 -9.75 -16.78 8.15
C GLU A 40 -9.95 -16.48 9.64
N GLN A 41 -11.18 -16.64 10.15
CA GLN A 41 -11.51 -16.32 11.54
C GLN A 41 -10.66 -17.13 12.53
N ALA A 42 -10.45 -18.41 12.28
CA ALA A 42 -9.69 -19.28 13.18
C ALA A 42 -8.19 -18.92 13.19
N VAL A 43 -7.63 -18.64 12.02
CA VAL A 43 -6.21 -18.28 11.85
C VAL A 43 -5.95 -16.90 12.47
N VAL A 44 -6.79 -15.91 12.18
CA VAL A 44 -6.67 -14.55 12.71
C VAL A 44 -6.87 -14.51 14.21
N ARG A 45 -7.91 -15.17 14.76
CA ARG A 45 -8.15 -15.22 16.21
C ARG A 45 -6.92 -15.75 16.95
N ARG A 46 -6.33 -16.85 16.47
CA ARG A 46 -5.12 -17.43 17.05
C ARG A 46 -3.89 -16.51 16.94
N ALA A 47 -3.80 -15.72 15.87
CA ALA A 47 -2.72 -14.74 15.72
C ALA A 47 -2.89 -13.59 16.71
N LEU A 48 -4.12 -13.06 16.86
CA LEU A 48 -4.45 -12.00 17.81
C LEU A 48 -4.25 -12.43 19.27
N GLU A 49 -4.62 -13.66 19.63
CA GLU A 49 -4.36 -14.22 20.98
C GLU A 49 -2.87 -14.29 21.34
N ARG A 50 -2.00 -14.42 20.34
CA ARG A 50 -0.54 -14.49 20.51
C ARG A 50 0.15 -13.16 20.25
N SER A 51 -0.58 -12.14 19.82
CA SER A 51 0.00 -10.83 19.51
C SER A 51 0.17 -10.02 20.77
N HIS A 52 1.34 -9.42 20.91
CA HIS A 52 1.66 -8.43 21.93
C HIS A 52 1.62 -7.00 21.37
N LEU A 53 1.30 -6.84 20.08
CA LEU A 53 1.26 -5.54 19.43
C LEU A 53 -0.03 -4.81 19.83
N ARG A 54 0.15 -3.72 20.58
CA ARG A 54 -0.92 -2.87 21.11
C ARG A 54 -0.77 -1.46 20.55
N VAL A 55 -1.77 -0.99 19.81
CA VAL A 55 -1.78 0.33 19.16
C VAL A 55 -3.22 0.76 18.94
N ASP A 56 -3.53 2.03 19.12
CA ASP A 56 -4.84 2.57 18.76
C ASP A 56 -4.94 2.65 17.24
N VAL A 57 -5.69 1.74 16.61
CA VAL A 57 -5.97 1.78 15.15
C VAL A 57 -7.40 2.26 14.88
N SER A 58 -8.29 2.08 15.85
CA SER A 58 -9.69 2.50 15.76
C SER A 58 -9.87 4.01 15.91
N GLY A 59 -8.89 4.69 16.53
CA GLY A 59 -8.89 6.12 16.81
C GLY A 59 -9.70 6.51 18.04
N ASP A 60 -9.99 5.57 18.95
CA ASP A 60 -10.79 5.80 20.16
C ASP A 60 -9.92 6.18 21.38
N GLY A 61 -8.61 6.30 21.21
CA GLY A 61 -7.63 6.60 22.25
C GLY A 61 -7.24 5.39 23.10
N LYS A 62 -7.74 4.18 22.81
CA LYS A 62 -7.39 2.95 23.52
C LYS A 62 -6.57 2.03 22.63
N PRO A 63 -5.62 1.28 23.20
CA PRO A 63 -4.82 0.37 22.41
C PRO A 63 -5.66 -0.83 21.95
N ASP A 64 -5.66 -1.11 20.65
CA ASP A 64 -6.21 -2.31 20.02
C ASP A 64 -5.13 -3.40 19.89
N THR A 65 -5.53 -4.68 19.79
CA THR A 65 -4.57 -5.74 19.42
C THR A 65 -4.55 -5.92 17.91
N VAL A 66 -3.37 -5.87 17.31
CA VAL A 66 -3.17 -6.04 15.86
C VAL A 66 -2.32 -7.28 15.59
N ALA A 67 -2.62 -8.02 14.52
CA ALA A 67 -1.79 -9.15 14.10
C ALA A 67 -1.82 -9.36 12.59
N ALA A 68 -0.68 -9.77 12.03
CA ALA A 68 -0.64 -10.46 10.75
C ALA A 68 -0.79 -11.97 10.99
N ALA A 69 -1.45 -12.64 10.06
CA ALA A 69 -1.70 -14.07 10.13
C ALA A 69 -1.41 -14.73 8.77
N SER A 70 -1.07 -16.02 8.80
CA SER A 70 -0.84 -16.80 7.58
C SER A 70 -1.37 -18.21 7.73
N ASP A 71 -2.01 -18.71 6.68
CA ASP A 71 -2.40 -20.11 6.52
C ASP A 71 -1.53 -20.75 5.42
N PRO A 72 -0.35 -21.32 5.76
CA PRO A 72 0.58 -21.85 4.78
C PRO A 72 0.04 -23.04 3.97
N GLY A 73 -1.07 -23.65 4.41
CA GLY A 73 -1.76 -24.72 3.70
C GLY A 73 -2.79 -24.23 2.68
N ALA A 74 -3.19 -22.97 2.73
CA ALA A 74 -4.23 -22.41 1.88
C ALA A 74 -3.71 -21.97 0.50
N ALA A 75 -4.63 -21.99 -0.47
CA ALA A 75 -4.45 -21.35 -1.77
C ALA A 75 -4.56 -19.82 -1.65
N GLU A 76 -4.10 -19.11 -2.66
CA GLU A 76 -4.32 -17.67 -2.78
C GLU A 76 -5.81 -17.38 -3.08
N PRO A 77 -6.41 -16.31 -2.51
CA PRO A 77 -5.79 -15.28 -1.66
C PRO A 77 -5.67 -15.66 -0.16
N CYS A 78 -6.25 -16.79 0.26
CA CYS A 78 -6.49 -17.15 1.66
C CYS A 78 -5.26 -17.60 2.47
N ARG A 79 -4.04 -17.27 2.05
CA ARG A 79 -2.81 -17.65 2.76
C ARG A 79 -2.25 -16.52 3.64
N GLY A 80 -2.70 -15.27 3.47
CA GLY A 80 -2.26 -14.14 4.27
C GLY A 80 -3.42 -13.25 4.71
N PHE A 81 -3.40 -12.81 5.98
CA PHE A 81 -4.44 -11.95 6.56
C PHE A 81 -3.85 -10.90 7.50
N VAL A 82 -4.62 -9.84 7.70
CA VAL A 82 -4.45 -8.89 8.80
C VAL A 82 -5.70 -8.88 9.65
N GLY A 83 -5.53 -8.76 10.97
CA GLY A 83 -6.63 -8.71 11.92
C GLY A 83 -6.39 -7.67 12.99
N VAL A 84 -7.50 -7.11 13.47
CA VAL A 84 -7.57 -6.17 14.59
C VAL A 84 -8.64 -6.65 15.56
N ARG A 85 -8.33 -6.61 16.85
CA ARG A 85 -9.29 -6.75 17.94
C ARG A 85 -9.44 -5.41 18.64
N VAL A 86 -10.64 -4.85 18.54
CA VAL A 86 -11.06 -3.62 19.22
C VAL A 86 -11.89 -4.00 20.43
N ASP A 87 -11.54 -3.47 21.60
CA ASP A 87 -12.24 -3.78 22.85
C ASP A 87 -13.69 -3.26 22.78
N GLY A 88 -14.66 -4.17 22.89
CA GLY A 88 -16.10 -3.86 22.79
C GLY A 88 -16.69 -3.86 21.38
N ALA A 89 -15.88 -3.85 20.31
CA ALA A 89 -16.35 -3.95 18.92
C ALA A 89 -16.01 -5.30 18.24
N GLY A 90 -15.16 -6.12 18.86
CA GLY A 90 -14.86 -7.48 18.41
C GLY A 90 -13.64 -7.56 17.50
N ILE A 91 -13.63 -8.55 16.60
CA ILE A 91 -12.53 -8.80 15.66
C ILE A 91 -12.95 -8.37 14.26
N SER A 92 -12.11 -7.57 13.60
CA SER A 92 -12.18 -7.30 12.16
C SER A 92 -10.95 -7.90 11.48
N SER A 93 -11.13 -8.50 10.30
CA SER A 93 -10.07 -9.09 9.52
C SER A 93 -10.30 -8.91 8.02
N THR A 94 -9.22 -9.00 7.26
CA THR A 94 -9.24 -9.07 5.79
C THR A 94 -8.03 -9.84 5.29
N HIS A 95 -8.15 -10.47 4.12
CA HIS A 95 -7.04 -11.11 3.44
C HIS A 95 -6.13 -10.07 2.75
N LEU A 96 -4.87 -10.46 2.51
CA LEU A 96 -3.95 -9.72 1.65
C LEU A 96 -4.36 -9.90 0.18
N ILE A 97 -4.07 -8.94 -0.69
CA ILE A 97 -4.35 -9.11 -2.13
C ILE A 97 -3.56 -10.32 -2.71
N PRO A 98 -4.06 -10.99 -3.77
CA PRO A 98 -3.40 -12.16 -4.36
C PRO A 98 -1.92 -11.95 -4.70
N ALA A 99 -1.58 -10.82 -5.32
CA ALA A 99 -0.21 -10.49 -5.75
C ALA A 99 0.78 -10.31 -4.60
N ALA A 100 0.28 -10.14 -3.37
CA ALA A 100 1.07 -9.94 -2.18
C ALA A 100 0.62 -10.90 -1.06
N VAL A 101 0.35 -12.14 -1.46
CA VAL A 101 0.26 -13.25 -0.52
C VAL A 101 1.66 -13.83 -0.32
N PRO A 102 2.02 -14.25 0.92
CA PRO A 102 3.31 -14.87 1.17
C PRO A 102 3.59 -16.06 0.26
N ILE A 103 4.82 -16.15 -0.24
CA ILE A 103 5.27 -17.39 -0.87
C ILE A 103 5.22 -18.53 0.15
N LYS A 104 5.00 -19.76 -0.32
CA LYS A 104 4.86 -20.93 0.55
C LYS A 104 6.06 -21.05 1.50
N GLY A 105 5.77 -21.15 2.81
CA GLY A 105 6.79 -21.25 3.86
C GLY A 105 7.16 -19.92 4.51
N ILE A 106 6.78 -18.79 3.91
CA ILE A 106 6.93 -17.46 4.50
C ILE A 106 5.63 -17.04 5.19
N ARG A 107 5.74 -16.22 6.24
CA ARG A 107 4.61 -15.71 7.02
C ARG A 107 4.53 -14.20 6.88
N ALA A 108 3.31 -13.69 6.77
CA ALA A 108 3.03 -12.27 6.85
C ALA A 108 3.40 -11.73 8.24
N ARG A 109 3.86 -10.49 8.29
CA ARG A 109 4.26 -9.81 9.53
C ARG A 109 3.92 -8.32 9.48
N ILE A 110 3.63 -7.72 10.63
CA ILE A 110 3.50 -6.27 10.72
C ILE A 110 4.90 -5.65 10.69
N VAL A 111 5.13 -4.70 9.79
CA VAL A 111 6.42 -4.00 9.61
C VAL A 111 6.32 -2.49 9.85
N GLY A 112 5.12 -1.97 10.10
CA GLY A 112 4.92 -0.58 10.43
C GLY A 112 3.54 -0.31 10.99
N LEU A 113 3.46 0.72 11.84
CA LEU A 113 2.23 1.28 12.38
C LEU A 113 2.26 2.82 12.30
N PRO A 114 2.38 3.40 11.09
CA PRO A 114 2.43 4.85 10.96
C PRO A 114 1.10 5.49 11.36
N HIS A 115 1.11 6.72 11.91
CA HIS A 115 -0.08 7.56 11.96
C HIS A 115 -0.04 8.53 10.79
N LEU A 116 -0.96 8.37 9.83
CA LEU A 116 -1.00 9.17 8.62
C LEU A 116 -2.15 10.18 8.64
N GLY A 117 -1.88 11.38 8.14
CA GLY A 117 -2.81 12.51 8.14
C GLY A 117 -3.22 12.96 9.55
N ASP A 118 -4.35 13.64 9.62
CA ASP A 118 -4.90 14.21 10.87
C ASP A 118 -5.91 13.29 11.56
N ARG A 119 -6.05 12.04 11.09
CA ARG A 119 -7.05 11.12 11.62
C ARG A 119 -6.57 10.46 12.91
N HIS A 120 -7.52 10.12 13.75
CA HIS A 120 -7.25 9.25 14.90
C HIS A 120 -7.10 7.80 14.41
N GLY A 121 -6.15 7.09 15.02
CA GLY A 121 -5.83 5.70 14.71
C GLY A 121 -4.64 5.54 13.75
N ALA A 122 -3.76 4.58 14.05
CA ALA A 122 -2.65 4.20 13.20
C ALA A 122 -3.09 3.32 12.01
N GLU A 123 -2.40 3.48 10.89
CA GLU A 123 -2.41 2.53 9.78
C GLU A 123 -1.57 1.30 10.11
N ILE A 124 -1.82 0.22 9.38
CA ILE A 124 -1.14 -1.05 9.57
C ILE A 124 -0.39 -1.41 8.29
N VAL A 125 0.93 -1.54 8.36
CA VAL A 125 1.77 -1.96 7.23
C VAL A 125 2.17 -3.41 7.42
N VAL A 126 1.76 -4.26 6.48
CA VAL A 126 1.95 -5.71 6.53
C VAL A 126 2.93 -6.11 5.45
N ASP A 127 4.07 -6.68 5.83
CA ASP A 127 4.95 -7.38 4.89
C ASP A 127 4.27 -8.65 4.42
N THR A 128 4.23 -8.75 3.12
CA THR A 128 3.53 -9.76 2.35
C THR A 128 4.39 -10.99 2.18
N GLY A 129 5.71 -10.92 2.39
CA GLY A 129 6.62 -12.05 2.19
C GLY A 129 6.66 -12.55 0.73
N ALA A 130 6.21 -11.74 -0.22
CA ALA A 130 6.16 -12.10 -1.64
C ALA A 130 7.48 -11.81 -2.39
N ALA A 131 8.38 -11.02 -1.80
CA ALA A 131 9.69 -10.70 -2.35
C ALA A 131 10.82 -11.24 -1.46
N VAL A 132 11.91 -11.73 -2.08
CA VAL A 132 13.03 -12.38 -1.38
C VAL A 132 14.09 -11.38 -0.94
N ASP A 133 14.27 -10.29 -1.70
CA ASP A 133 15.28 -9.24 -1.52
C ASP A 133 14.69 -7.87 -1.17
N ALA A 134 13.38 -7.84 -0.87
CA ALA A 134 12.67 -6.64 -0.51
C ALA A 134 11.53 -6.96 0.46
N VAL A 135 11.19 -5.98 1.30
CA VAL A 135 9.98 -5.99 2.11
C VAL A 135 8.85 -5.42 1.26
N LEU A 136 8.15 -6.30 0.52
CA LEU A 136 6.93 -5.91 -0.20
C LEU A 136 5.77 -5.87 0.80
N ALA A 137 5.13 -4.72 0.94
CA ALA A 137 4.09 -4.51 1.94
C ALA A 137 2.77 -4.03 1.36
N GLN A 138 1.71 -4.22 2.13
CA GLN A 138 0.42 -3.58 1.94
C GLN A 138 0.08 -2.74 3.15
N MET A 139 -0.69 -1.68 2.95
CA MET A 139 -1.16 -0.82 4.03
C MET A 139 -2.67 -0.97 4.22
N PHE A 140 -3.09 -0.95 5.49
CA PHE A 140 -4.49 -1.05 5.88
C PHE A 140 -4.85 0.08 6.84
N THR A 141 -6.11 0.47 6.81
CA THR A 141 -6.72 1.41 7.75
C THR A 141 -7.93 0.77 8.40
N PHE A 142 -8.25 1.18 9.62
CA PHE A 142 -9.52 0.83 10.27
C PHE A 142 -10.52 1.98 10.05
N SER A 143 -11.61 1.73 9.33
CA SER A 143 -12.61 2.76 9.03
C SER A 143 -13.99 2.16 8.81
N GLY A 144 -15.00 2.83 9.37
CA GLY A 144 -16.40 2.35 9.33
C GLY A 144 -16.59 1.02 10.06
N GLY A 145 -15.84 0.79 11.14
CA GLY A 145 -15.93 -0.42 11.96
C GLY A 145 -15.18 -1.65 11.42
N GLY A 146 -14.35 -1.50 10.39
CA GLY A 146 -13.57 -2.61 9.88
C GLY A 146 -12.29 -2.22 9.14
N LEU A 147 -11.47 -3.23 8.86
CA LEU A 147 -10.24 -3.09 8.10
C LEU A 147 -10.50 -2.87 6.61
N ARG A 148 -9.70 -2.00 6.00
CA ARG A 148 -9.73 -1.69 4.57
C ARG A 148 -8.29 -1.54 4.05
N ALA A 149 -7.99 -2.12 2.90
CA ALA A 149 -6.73 -1.89 2.23
C ALA A 149 -6.66 -0.45 1.70
N LEU A 150 -5.53 0.23 1.91
CA LEU A 150 -5.25 1.52 1.33
C LEU A 150 -4.53 1.35 0.00
N HIS A 151 -5.07 1.94 -1.06
CA HIS A 151 -4.41 1.97 -2.36
C HIS A 151 -3.39 3.11 -2.42
N VAL A 152 -2.13 2.76 -2.66
CA VAL A 152 -1.07 3.73 -2.93
C VAL A 152 -1.02 4.00 -4.44
N PRO A 153 -1.14 5.27 -4.89
CA PRO A 153 -1.07 5.61 -6.30
C PRO A 153 0.25 5.16 -6.93
N ASP A 154 0.19 4.86 -8.24
CA ASP A 154 1.30 4.30 -9.04
C ASP A 154 1.74 2.88 -8.63
N GLN A 155 1.05 2.26 -7.67
CA GLN A 155 1.22 0.85 -7.32
C GLN A 155 0.00 0.07 -7.81
N PRO A 156 0.09 -0.66 -8.93
CA PRO A 156 -1.08 -1.20 -9.62
C PRO A 156 -1.91 -2.17 -8.77
N ASP A 157 -1.28 -2.84 -7.82
CA ASP A 157 -1.92 -3.77 -6.89
C ASP A 157 -2.09 -3.15 -5.48
N GLY A 158 -1.61 -1.93 -5.25
CA GLY A 158 -1.62 -1.26 -3.94
C GLY A 158 -0.54 -1.74 -2.97
N SER A 159 0.35 -2.64 -3.39
CA SER A 159 1.54 -3.02 -2.62
C SER A 159 2.71 -2.08 -2.89
N PHE A 160 3.65 -1.95 -1.95
CA PHE A 160 4.83 -1.09 -2.10
C PHE A 160 6.03 -1.65 -1.37
N ILE A 161 7.24 -1.21 -1.72
CA ILE A 161 8.47 -1.67 -1.06
C ILE A 161 8.80 -0.76 0.12
N VAL A 162 8.91 -1.37 1.31
CA VAL A 162 9.35 -0.67 2.54
C VAL A 162 10.86 -0.50 2.57
N GLU A 163 11.57 -1.54 2.17
CA GLU A 163 13.03 -1.58 2.06
C GLU A 163 13.41 -2.60 0.99
N GLY A 164 14.39 -2.29 0.13
CA GLY A 164 14.87 -3.25 -0.87
C GLY A 164 15.71 -2.61 -1.97
N GLY A 165 15.91 -3.32 -3.08
CA GLY A 165 16.60 -2.80 -4.28
C GLY A 165 18.14 -2.78 -4.19
N GLY A 166 18.69 -3.25 -3.07
CA GLY A 166 20.13 -3.41 -2.86
C GLY A 166 20.92 -2.10 -2.81
N VAL A 167 22.25 -2.21 -2.90
CA VAL A 167 23.17 -1.08 -2.68
C VAL A 167 23.13 -0.05 -3.82
N ILE A 168 22.91 -0.51 -5.06
CA ILE A 168 22.99 0.35 -6.25
C ILE A 168 21.64 0.93 -6.68
N TYR A 169 20.53 0.36 -6.18
CA TYR A 169 19.19 0.80 -6.50
C TYR A 169 18.24 0.80 -5.28
N PRO A 170 18.65 1.38 -4.13
CA PRO A 170 17.90 1.22 -2.89
C PRO A 170 16.51 1.84 -3.00
N ARG A 171 15.55 1.19 -2.35
CA ARG A 171 14.18 1.64 -2.17
C ARG A 171 13.89 1.74 -0.69
N GLY A 172 13.11 2.74 -0.31
CA GLY A 172 12.78 3.01 1.07
C GLY A 172 11.38 3.60 1.19
N ALA A 173 10.68 3.20 2.24
CA ALA A 173 9.44 3.82 2.67
C ALA A 173 9.57 4.40 4.07
N GLY A 174 8.74 5.40 4.34
CA GLY A 174 8.61 5.99 5.66
C GLY A 174 7.47 6.98 5.67
N CYS A 175 7.56 7.94 6.57
CA CYS A 175 6.60 9.01 6.65
C CYS A 175 7.24 10.29 7.15
N THR A 176 6.58 11.40 6.91
CA THR A 176 6.93 12.70 7.47
C THR A 176 6.33 12.86 8.87
N ALA A 177 6.79 13.86 9.63
CA ALA A 177 6.25 14.14 10.96
C ALA A 177 4.78 14.59 10.97
N ASP A 178 4.30 15.16 9.86
CA ASP A 178 2.91 15.51 9.60
C ASP A 178 2.09 14.36 9.00
N GLY A 179 2.58 13.12 9.10
CA GLY A 179 1.79 11.93 8.73
C GLY A 179 1.59 11.74 7.22
N ARG A 180 2.52 12.20 6.38
CA ARG A 180 2.49 11.90 4.93
C ARG A 180 3.33 10.67 4.64
N LEU A 181 2.85 9.80 3.76
CA LEU A 181 3.58 8.61 3.33
C LEU A 181 4.72 9.03 2.38
N ILE A 182 5.91 8.49 2.60
CA ILE A 182 7.07 8.67 1.72
C ILE A 182 7.38 7.34 1.06
N LEU A 183 7.53 7.35 -0.27
CA LEU A 183 8.15 6.27 -1.04
C LEU A 183 9.29 6.83 -1.89
N SER A 184 10.49 6.30 -1.69
CA SER A 184 11.69 6.78 -2.35
C SER A 184 12.43 5.64 -3.04
N GLN A 185 13.04 5.99 -4.18
CA GLN A 185 13.97 5.14 -4.91
C GLN A 185 15.22 5.95 -5.24
N ALA A 186 16.37 5.30 -5.24
CA ALA A 186 17.61 5.89 -5.68
C ALA A 186 18.30 5.00 -6.71
N ALA A 187 19.04 5.61 -7.64
CA ALA A 187 19.86 4.92 -8.63
C ALA A 187 21.28 5.47 -8.57
N GLN A 188 22.28 4.60 -8.37
CA GLN A 188 23.67 5.03 -8.36
C GLN A 188 24.07 5.60 -9.73
N THR A 189 24.78 6.72 -9.73
CA THR A 189 25.31 7.32 -10.96
C THR A 189 26.46 6.47 -11.53
N SER A 190 26.74 6.61 -12.82
CA SER A 190 27.80 5.85 -13.51
C SER A 190 29.20 6.05 -12.90
N ASP A 191 29.44 7.17 -12.23
CA ASP A 191 30.70 7.45 -11.51
C ASP A 191 30.81 6.73 -10.15
N GLY A 192 29.75 6.06 -9.69
CA GLY A 192 29.68 5.36 -8.40
C GLY A 192 29.65 6.26 -7.16
N LYS A 193 29.71 7.59 -7.32
CA LYS A 193 29.92 8.54 -6.22
C LYS A 193 28.64 9.19 -5.71
N ARG A 194 27.57 9.13 -6.51
CA ARG A 194 26.30 9.81 -6.23
C ARG A 194 25.11 8.89 -6.49
N PHE A 195 23.96 9.33 -6.02
CA PHE A 195 22.65 8.76 -6.34
C PHE A 195 21.77 9.81 -6.96
N ARG A 196 21.02 9.42 -7.98
CA ARG A 196 19.80 10.12 -8.41
C ARG A 196 18.64 9.56 -7.59
N VAL A 197 17.96 10.42 -6.86
CA VAL A 197 16.87 10.07 -5.95
C VAL A 197 15.58 10.62 -6.52
N THR A 198 14.54 9.79 -6.53
CA THR A 198 13.16 10.21 -6.74
C THR A 198 12.39 9.88 -5.48
N ARG A 199 11.88 10.90 -4.80
CA ARG A 199 11.12 10.81 -3.56
C ARG A 199 9.70 11.27 -3.82
N ARG A 200 8.73 10.42 -3.48
CA ARG A 200 7.29 10.69 -3.63
C ARG A 200 6.69 10.82 -2.24
N THR A 201 6.00 11.94 -2.01
CA THR A 201 5.30 12.22 -0.74
C THR A 201 3.80 12.26 -0.99
N TYR A 202 3.07 11.39 -0.31
CA TYR A 202 1.64 11.18 -0.51
C TYR A 202 0.84 11.68 0.69
N GLN A 203 -0.18 12.49 0.43
CA GLN A 203 -1.13 12.93 1.45
C GLN A 203 -2.28 11.93 1.55
N LEU A 204 -2.63 11.51 2.77
CA LEU A 204 -3.84 10.72 2.98
C LEU A 204 -5.07 11.60 2.66
N ARG A 205 -6.00 11.09 1.87
CA ARG A 205 -7.25 11.76 1.54
C ARG A 205 -8.08 11.99 2.81
N ARG A 206 -8.94 13.01 2.78
CA ARG A 206 -9.83 13.35 3.91
C ARG A 206 -10.81 12.23 4.31
N ASP A 207 -11.17 11.36 3.36
CA ASP A 207 -12.00 10.19 3.65
C ASP A 207 -11.21 9.06 4.34
N GLY A 208 -9.88 9.18 4.38
CA GLY A 208 -8.98 8.19 4.98
C GLY A 208 -8.95 6.86 4.24
N LEU A 209 -9.39 6.80 2.97
CA LEU A 209 -9.52 5.56 2.20
C LEU A 209 -8.55 5.46 1.01
N GLY A 210 -7.58 6.36 0.93
CA GLY A 210 -6.53 6.35 -0.09
C GLY A 210 -5.66 7.59 -0.02
N PHE A 211 -4.75 7.74 -0.98
CA PHE A 211 -3.86 8.89 -1.07
C PHE A 211 -4.21 9.81 -2.24
N THR A 212 -3.80 11.07 -2.15
CA THR A 212 -3.77 11.98 -3.31
C THR A 212 -2.59 11.65 -4.22
N GLY A 213 -2.53 12.32 -5.38
CA GLY A 213 -1.30 12.33 -6.20
C GLY A 213 -0.08 12.81 -5.39
N PRO A 214 1.12 12.24 -5.64
CA PRO A 214 2.30 12.56 -4.85
C PRO A 214 2.93 13.90 -5.22
N GLU A 215 3.53 14.55 -4.22
CA GLU A 215 4.58 15.54 -4.44
C GLU A 215 5.87 14.80 -4.79
N VAL A 216 6.49 15.14 -5.92
CA VAL A 216 7.71 14.48 -6.40
C VAL A 216 8.91 15.39 -6.21
N GLU A 217 9.88 14.95 -5.41
CA GLU A 217 11.21 15.55 -5.29
C GLU A 217 12.21 14.71 -6.07
N GLU A 218 12.99 15.37 -6.93
CA GLU A 218 14.16 14.76 -7.58
C GLU A 218 15.44 15.41 -7.08
N ALA A 219 16.44 14.60 -6.74
CA ALA A 219 17.71 15.08 -6.22
C ALA A 219 18.89 14.25 -6.73
N THR A 220 20.07 14.88 -6.81
CA THR A 220 21.33 14.15 -6.90
C THR A 220 22.13 14.37 -5.63
N VAL A 221 22.53 13.30 -4.95
CA VAL A 221 23.23 13.36 -3.66
C VAL A 221 24.48 12.52 -3.66
N ALA A 222 25.50 12.93 -2.89
CA ALA A 222 26.67 12.09 -2.66
C ALA A 222 26.28 10.81 -1.90
N LEU A 223 26.97 9.69 -2.18
CA LEU A 223 26.76 8.38 -1.54
C LEU A 223 26.71 8.51 0.00
N ASN A 224 27.66 9.22 0.61
CA ASN A 224 27.74 9.41 2.06
C ASN A 224 26.68 10.37 2.65
N ARG A 225 25.81 10.95 1.81
CA ARG A 225 24.73 11.86 2.21
C ARG A 225 23.34 11.27 1.96
N LEU A 226 23.24 10.09 1.33
CA LEU A 226 21.96 9.49 0.97
C LEU A 226 21.05 9.33 2.19
N GLY A 227 21.48 8.54 3.19
CA GLY A 227 20.68 8.29 4.39
C GLY A 227 20.46 9.53 5.28
N ALA A 228 21.41 10.47 5.28
CA ALA A 228 21.29 11.70 6.07
C ALA A 228 20.23 12.66 5.49
N ARG A 229 20.08 12.71 4.16
CA ARG A 229 19.06 13.55 3.50
C ARG A 229 17.74 12.82 3.33
N PHE A 230 17.78 11.51 3.14
CA PHE A 230 16.63 10.64 2.89
C PHE A 230 16.67 9.47 3.90
N PRO A 231 16.22 9.70 5.14
CA PRO A 231 16.27 8.72 6.21
C PRO A 231 15.54 7.41 5.91
N GLU A 232 14.56 7.44 5.00
CA GLU A 232 13.81 6.27 4.56
C GLU A 232 14.69 5.16 3.91
N PHE A 233 15.93 5.46 3.52
CA PHE A 233 16.88 4.46 3.01
C PHE A 233 17.72 3.75 4.08
N VAL A 234 17.73 4.23 5.33
CA VAL A 234 18.60 3.70 6.40
C VAL A 234 17.84 3.25 7.65
N GLY A 235 16.54 3.52 7.71
CA GLY A 235 15.71 3.23 8.88
C GLY A 235 16.05 4.10 10.10
N PRO A 236 15.30 3.95 11.21
CA PRO A 236 14.10 3.12 11.35
C PRO A 236 12.91 3.68 10.54
N HIS A 237 12.23 2.80 9.81
CA HIS A 237 11.03 3.16 9.04
C HIS A 237 9.92 3.67 9.96
N TRP A 238 9.06 4.55 9.43
CA TRP A 238 7.83 5.03 10.10
C TRP A 238 8.01 5.87 11.37
N THR A 239 9.23 6.00 11.90
CA THR A 239 9.48 6.62 13.21
C THR A 239 9.04 8.08 13.31
N ALA A 240 9.09 8.83 12.20
CA ALA A 240 8.71 10.23 12.20
C ALA A 240 7.21 10.47 12.43
N CYS A 241 6.34 9.53 12.05
CA CYS A 241 4.89 9.62 12.21
C CYS A 241 4.33 8.64 13.23
N THR A 242 5.17 7.91 13.96
CA THR A 242 4.73 7.26 15.19
C THR A 242 4.76 8.31 16.28
N SER A 243 3.60 8.85 16.65
CA SER A 243 3.50 9.70 17.84
C SER A 243 4.11 8.96 19.03
N SER A 244 4.89 9.69 19.83
CA SER A 244 5.60 9.24 21.03
C SER A 244 4.76 8.32 21.93
N PRO A 245 5.40 7.41 22.70
CA PRO A 245 4.69 6.52 23.60
C PRO A 245 3.85 7.34 24.58
N VAL A 246 2.55 7.05 24.63
CA VAL A 246 1.66 7.44 25.74
C VAL A 246 1.90 6.49 26.89
#